data_AF-A0A1H8X7H1-F1
#
_entry.id   AF-A0A1H8X7H1-F1
#
_cell.length_a   1.000
_cell.length_b   1.000
_cell.length_c   1.000
_cell.angle_alpha   90.00
_cell.angle_beta   90.00
_cell.angle_gamma   90.00
#
_symmetry.space_group_name_H-M   'P 1'
#
loop_
_entity.id
_entity.type
_entity.pdbx_description
1 polymer ?
#
loop_
_entity_poly.entity_id
_entity_poly.type
_entity_poly.pdbx_seq_one_letter_code
_entity_poly.pdbx_strand_id
1 'polypeptide(L)'
;MREFLRRRPVRHILVTSAVALLACAAVFVLQLLEFSHAQAELRGVTTQTTGTVVRAGDGSVTVRFPGPGGADVTADVGLDGSAPPAGTQVPVVYDPARPGHAVTRGASPLVTADRASTYATVTVVAAVVVLGFDVFLLLTRFVRPLRAKARPGVPVRRVKVQRGVLARSWIETETASPRWIPVYFSPSLIGLPSPSKVEVLGDVLRDRHVVIRAGGSDGELLFPSGAVRSTEPRGRRTDNPAAPDADRDAAAARPVPMARQFRADLPVLAVAPVVGVFWALVDGSGFGGWLAVTVLVAAFGFWWAALRGSDPS
;
A
#
# COMPACT_ATOMS: atom_id res chain seq x y z
N MET A 1 -26.67 1.91 -6.32
CA MET A 1 -25.50 1.55 -5.48
C MET A 1 -25.01 0.11 -5.70
N ARG A 2 -25.85 -0.92 -5.53
CA ARG A 2 -25.43 -2.34 -5.63
C ARG A 2 -24.85 -2.74 -6.99
N GLU A 3 -25.39 -2.24 -8.09
CA GLU A 3 -24.90 -2.56 -9.43
C GLU A 3 -23.53 -1.94 -9.72
N PHE A 4 -23.27 -0.74 -9.19
CA PHE A 4 -21.98 -0.07 -9.29
C PHE A 4 -20.88 -0.87 -8.56
N LEU A 5 -21.17 -1.38 -7.36
CA LEU A 5 -20.26 -2.24 -6.59
C LEU A 5 -19.99 -3.60 -7.26
N ARG A 6 -20.86 -4.04 -8.18
CA ARG A 6 -20.65 -5.29 -8.93
C ARG A 6 -19.68 -5.14 -10.10
N ARG A 7 -19.36 -3.91 -10.51
CA ARG A 7 -18.42 -3.64 -11.60
C ARG A 7 -17.03 -4.16 -11.23
N ARG A 8 -16.43 -4.95 -12.12
CA ARG A 8 -15.09 -5.54 -11.94
C ARG A 8 -14.03 -4.55 -11.42
N PRO A 9 -13.85 -3.34 -12.01
CA PRO A 9 -12.83 -2.42 -11.53
C PRO A 9 -13.05 -1.98 -10.08
N VAL A 10 -14.30 -1.74 -9.70
CA VAL A 10 -14.67 -1.36 -8.33
C VAL A 10 -14.38 -2.51 -7.37
N ARG A 11 -14.80 -3.73 -7.71
CA ARG A 11 -14.49 -4.93 -6.91
C ARG A 11 -13.00 -5.16 -6.77
N HIS A 12 -12.24 -4.96 -7.84
CA HIS A 12 -10.79 -5.13 -7.81
C HIS A 12 -10.14 -4.18 -6.82
N ILE A 13 -10.44 -2.88 -6.94
CA ILE A 13 -9.96 -1.86 -6.01
C ILE A 13 -10.38 -2.22 -4.59
N LEU A 14 -11.67 -2.45 -4.32
CA LEU A 14 -12.18 -2.78 -2.98
C LEU A 14 -11.49 -3.99 -2.35
N VAL A 15 -11.27 -5.07 -3.10
CA VAL A 15 -10.58 -6.25 -2.59
C VAL A 15 -9.12 -5.93 -2.27
N THR A 16 -8.40 -5.24 -3.15
CA THR A 16 -7.00 -4.89 -2.89
C THR A 16 -6.84 -3.86 -1.77
N SER A 17 -7.78 -2.93 -1.63
CA SER A 17 -7.85 -1.99 -0.50
C SER A 17 -8.14 -2.73 0.80
N ALA A 18 -9.06 -3.70 0.78
CA ALA A 18 -9.32 -4.54 1.96
C ALA A 18 -8.07 -5.32 2.38
N VAL A 19 -7.30 -5.87 1.42
CA VAL A 19 -6.01 -6.53 1.71
C VAL A 19 -5.01 -5.54 2.34
N ALA A 20 -4.86 -4.34 1.80
CA ALA A 20 -4.00 -3.31 2.38
C ALA A 20 -4.44 -2.91 3.79
N LEU A 21 -5.73 -2.69 4.01
CA LEU A 21 -6.29 -2.32 5.32
C LEU A 21 -6.18 -3.45 6.34
N LEU A 22 -6.34 -4.71 5.92
CA LEU A 22 -6.14 -5.87 6.78
C LEU A 22 -4.66 -6.04 7.16
N ALA A 23 -3.73 -5.82 6.22
CA ALA A 23 -2.31 -5.79 6.53
C ALA A 23 -1.97 -4.68 7.53
N CYS A 24 -2.51 -3.47 7.34
CA CYS A 24 -2.38 -2.38 8.30
C CYS A 24 -2.97 -2.76 9.67
N ALA A 25 -4.18 -3.32 9.72
CA ALA A 25 -4.81 -3.72 10.98
C ALA A 25 -3.99 -4.78 11.72
N ALA A 26 -3.49 -5.79 11.01
CA ALA A 26 -2.66 -6.84 11.59
C ALA A 26 -1.35 -6.28 12.18
N VAL A 27 -0.64 -5.45 11.42
CA VAL A 27 0.59 -4.80 11.91
C VAL A 27 0.26 -3.91 13.10
N PHE A 28 -0.79 -3.08 13.03
CA PHE A 28 -1.19 -2.21 14.13
C PHE A 28 -1.49 -2.98 15.42
N VAL A 29 -2.21 -4.11 15.32
CA VAL A 29 -2.50 -4.97 16.49
C VAL A 29 -1.20 -5.53 17.09
N LEU A 30 -0.27 -6.02 16.27
CA LEU A 30 1.03 -6.51 16.76
C LEU A 30 1.80 -5.40 17.49
N GLN A 31 1.86 -4.21 16.90
CA GLN A 31 2.53 -3.06 17.51
C GLN A 31 1.87 -2.63 18.83
N LEU A 32 0.53 -2.68 18.90
CA LEU A 32 -0.18 -2.37 20.13
C LEU A 32 0.10 -3.38 21.24
N LEU A 33 0.26 -4.66 20.90
CA LEU A 33 0.63 -5.71 21.85
C LEU A 33 2.07 -5.51 22.35
N GLU A 34 3.03 -5.25 21.46
CA GLU A 34 4.42 -4.94 21.82
C GLU A 34 4.52 -3.70 22.70
N PHE A 35 3.80 -2.64 22.34
CA PHE A 35 3.72 -1.41 23.13
C PHE A 35 3.14 -1.68 24.52
N SER A 36 2.05 -2.46 24.60
CA SER A 36 1.40 -2.80 25.88
C SER A 36 2.31 -3.62 26.79
N HIS A 37 3.10 -4.53 26.20
CA HIS A 37 4.07 -5.33 26.94
C HIS A 37 5.22 -4.46 27.46
N ALA A 38 5.81 -3.62 26.62
CA ALA A 38 6.86 -2.69 27.01
C ALA A 38 6.38 -1.68 28.08
N GLN A 39 5.15 -1.17 27.94
CA GLN A 39 4.52 -0.34 28.96
C GLN A 39 4.34 -1.07 30.29
N ALA A 40 3.95 -2.35 30.28
CA ALA A 40 3.82 -3.15 31.49
C ALA A 40 5.16 -3.32 32.21
N GLU A 41 6.26 -3.49 31.48
CA GLU A 41 7.62 -3.53 32.03
C GLU A 41 8.04 -2.18 32.62
N LEU A 42 7.60 -1.06 32.03
CA LEU A 42 7.92 0.28 32.53
C LEU A 42 7.03 0.73 33.71
N ARG A 43 5.99 -0.04 34.08
CA ARG A 43 5.10 0.33 35.18
C ARG A 43 5.84 0.43 36.51
N GLY A 44 5.60 1.53 37.22
CA GLY A 44 6.18 1.79 38.54
C GLY A 44 7.55 2.47 38.49
N VAL A 45 8.21 2.51 37.33
CA VAL A 45 9.52 3.14 37.15
C VAL A 45 9.38 4.66 37.04
N THR A 46 9.38 5.35 38.18
CA THR A 46 9.02 6.77 38.28
C THR A 46 10.09 7.66 38.90
N THR A 47 11.03 7.10 39.65
CA THR A 47 12.04 7.88 40.38
C THR A 47 13.34 7.93 39.58
N GLN A 48 13.88 9.13 39.37
CA GLN A 48 15.09 9.34 38.59
C GLN A 48 16.30 9.63 39.49
N THR A 49 17.45 9.05 39.15
CA THR A 49 18.74 9.29 39.79
C THR A 49 19.87 9.13 38.78
N THR A 50 21.12 9.33 39.21
CA THR A 50 22.30 9.05 38.41
C THR A 50 22.99 7.81 38.95
N GLY A 51 23.27 6.85 38.07
CA GLY A 51 24.00 5.63 38.40
C GLY A 51 25.35 5.55 37.71
N THR A 52 26.17 4.61 38.16
CA THR A 52 27.48 4.27 37.57
C THR A 52 27.42 2.87 36.98
N VAL A 53 27.85 2.73 35.73
CA VAL A 53 27.94 1.41 35.09
C VAL A 53 29.05 0.62 35.78
N VAL A 54 28.70 -0.48 36.43
CA VAL A 54 29.66 -1.36 37.11
C VAL A 54 30.17 -2.42 36.15
N ARG A 55 29.28 -2.94 35.30
CA ARG A 55 29.59 -3.96 34.31
C ARG A 55 28.85 -3.66 33.01
N ALA A 56 29.57 -3.77 31.90
CA ALA A 56 29.01 -3.73 30.56
C ALA A 56 29.10 -5.12 29.95
N GLY A 57 27.99 -5.63 29.44
CA GLY A 57 27.90 -6.87 28.67
C GLY A 57 27.36 -6.60 27.27
N ASP A 58 27.31 -7.64 26.44
CA ASP A 58 26.72 -7.56 25.12
C ASP A 58 25.19 -7.43 25.25
N GLY A 59 24.68 -6.20 25.05
CA GLY A 59 23.26 -5.89 25.14
C GLY A 59 22.71 -5.77 26.57
N SER A 60 23.58 -5.62 27.59
CA SER A 60 23.13 -5.34 28.95
C SER A 60 24.15 -4.53 29.74
N VAL A 61 23.68 -3.79 30.74
CA VAL A 61 24.52 -3.08 31.72
C VAL A 61 24.04 -3.32 33.13
N THR A 62 24.98 -3.55 34.04
CA THR A 62 24.72 -3.51 35.48
C THR A 62 25.04 -2.11 35.97
N VAL A 63 24.05 -1.41 36.52
CA VAL A 63 24.20 -0.03 37.01
C VAL A 63 24.03 -0.01 38.52
N ARG A 64 24.95 0.68 39.21
CA ARG A 64 24.87 0.95 40.64
C ARG A 64 24.44 2.39 40.88
N PHE A 65 23.45 2.59 41.73
CA PHE A 65 22.88 3.92 42.04
C PHE A 65 22.34 3.97 43.48
N PRO A 66 22.21 5.17 44.07
CA PRO A 66 21.61 5.31 45.39
C PRO A 66 20.11 5.04 45.34
N GLY A 67 19.65 4.04 46.10
CA GLY A 67 18.25 3.67 46.25
C GLY A 67 17.53 4.41 47.38
N PRO A 68 16.28 4.01 47.70
CA PRO A 68 15.53 4.59 48.80
C PRO A 68 16.29 4.49 50.13
N GLY A 69 16.43 5.60 50.86
CA GLY A 69 17.17 5.64 52.13
C GLY A 69 18.70 5.72 51.97
N GLY A 70 19.22 5.92 50.76
CA GLY A 70 20.65 6.15 50.52
C GLY A 70 21.51 4.89 50.43
N ALA A 71 20.91 3.70 50.50
CA ALA A 71 21.62 2.44 50.26
C ALA A 71 21.91 2.26 48.77
N ASP A 72 23.14 1.84 48.43
CA ASP A 72 23.49 1.51 47.05
C ASP A 72 22.70 0.29 46.56
N VAL A 73 22.06 0.42 45.40
CA VAL A 73 21.33 -0.64 44.71
C VAL A 73 21.99 -0.91 43.36
N THR A 74 22.01 -2.17 42.96
CA THR A 74 22.44 -2.58 41.62
C THR A 74 21.26 -3.14 40.83
N ALA A 75 21.13 -2.74 39.57
CA ALA A 75 20.14 -3.28 38.65
C ALA A 75 20.78 -3.69 37.33
N ASP A 76 20.34 -4.82 36.80
CA ASP A 76 20.70 -5.28 35.45
C ASP A 76 19.67 -4.74 34.46
N VAL A 77 20.15 -4.00 33.46
CA VAL A 77 19.31 -3.34 32.45
C VAL A 77 19.68 -3.89 31.08
N GLY A 78 18.72 -4.53 30.41
CA GLY A 78 18.84 -4.91 29.01
C GLY A 78 18.86 -3.67 28.11
N LEU A 79 19.78 -3.62 27.16
CA LEU A 79 19.94 -2.52 26.21
C LEU A 79 19.71 -3.01 24.79
N ASP A 80 19.13 -2.15 23.96
CA ASP A 80 19.04 -2.34 22.52
C ASP A 80 20.10 -1.46 21.83
N GLY A 81 21.35 -1.88 21.95
CA GLY A 81 22.52 -1.16 21.44
C GLY A 81 23.82 -1.48 22.19
N SER A 82 24.88 -0.73 21.87
CA SER A 82 26.18 -0.88 22.53
C SER A 82 26.12 -0.39 23.98
N ALA A 83 26.54 -1.25 24.91
CA ALA A 83 26.64 -0.88 26.31
C ALA A 83 27.72 0.22 26.54
N PRO A 84 27.42 1.29 27.29
CA PRO A 84 28.44 2.25 27.72
C PRO A 84 29.53 1.55 28.56
N PRO A 85 30.79 2.02 28.49
CA PRO A 85 31.89 1.42 29.26
C PRO A 85 31.65 1.47 30.78
N ALA A 86 32.24 0.52 31.50
CA ALA A 86 32.26 0.54 32.96
C ALA A 86 32.88 1.86 33.49
N GLY A 87 32.32 2.40 34.56
CA GLY A 87 32.65 3.71 35.13
C GLY A 87 31.87 4.88 34.54
N THR A 88 31.14 4.69 33.44
CA THR A 88 30.30 5.75 32.85
C THR A 88 29.14 6.09 33.76
N GLN A 89 28.86 7.38 33.96
CA GLN A 89 27.65 7.83 34.64
C GLN A 89 26.48 7.86 33.66
N VAL A 90 25.36 7.28 34.06
CA VAL A 90 24.15 7.18 33.23
C VAL A 90 22.92 7.58 34.04
N PRO A 91 21.92 8.23 33.42
CA PRO A 91 20.64 8.45 34.07
C PRO A 91 19.95 7.11 34.31
N VAL A 92 19.42 6.92 35.51
CA VAL A 92 18.67 5.72 35.90
C VAL A 92 17.29 6.14 36.36
N VAL A 93 16.26 5.49 35.85
CA VAL A 93 14.90 5.59 36.38
C VAL A 93 14.56 4.25 36.99
N TYR A 94 14.05 4.22 38.22
CA TYR A 94 13.75 2.98 38.94
C TYR A 94 12.39 3.00 39.65
N ASP A 95 11.88 1.80 39.96
CA ASP A 95 10.68 1.61 40.77
C ASP A 95 11.03 1.73 42.27
N PRO A 96 10.53 2.75 43.01
CA PRO A 96 10.88 2.92 44.41
C PRO A 96 10.35 1.79 45.30
N ALA A 97 9.31 1.07 44.88
CA ALA A 97 8.80 -0.10 45.59
C ALA A 97 9.62 -1.37 45.28
N ARG A 98 10.34 -1.39 44.15
CA ARG A 98 11.24 -2.49 43.74
C ARG A 98 12.53 -1.91 43.14
N PRO A 99 13.48 -1.44 43.97
CA PRO A 99 14.64 -0.69 43.49
C PRO A 99 15.54 -1.42 42.48
N GLY A 100 15.55 -2.76 42.48
CA GLY A 100 16.27 -3.55 41.46
C GLY A 100 15.64 -3.50 40.06
N HIS A 101 14.42 -2.99 39.93
CA HIS A 101 13.73 -2.78 38.66
C HIS A 101 13.98 -1.36 38.16
N ALA A 102 14.98 -1.24 37.29
CA ALA A 102 15.45 0.05 36.78
C ALA A 102 15.67 0.02 35.27
N VAL A 103 15.61 1.19 34.66
CA VAL A 103 15.90 1.41 33.24
C VAL A 103 16.86 2.58 33.06
N THR A 104 17.60 2.55 31.97
CA THR A 104 18.48 3.64 31.54
C THR A 104 18.24 3.98 30.07
N ARG A 105 18.94 4.98 29.55
CA ARG A 105 18.84 5.35 28.14
C ARG A 105 19.25 4.17 27.25
N GLY A 106 18.44 3.87 26.25
CA GLY A 106 18.67 2.72 25.37
C GLY A 106 18.20 1.39 25.96
N ALA A 107 17.53 1.40 27.13
CA ALA A 107 16.93 0.18 27.66
C ALA A 107 15.92 -0.40 26.66
N SER A 108 15.98 -1.71 26.46
CA SER A 108 15.15 -2.43 25.48
C SER A 108 13.65 -2.10 25.61
N PRO A 109 13.05 -2.00 26.81
CA PRO A 109 11.62 -1.68 26.93
C PRO A 109 11.27 -0.27 26.42
N LEU A 110 12.17 0.71 26.62
CA LEU A 110 11.97 2.07 26.11
C LEU A 110 12.05 2.11 24.59
N VAL A 111 13.06 1.45 24.01
CA VAL A 111 13.26 1.38 22.57
C VAL A 111 12.11 0.65 21.89
N THR A 112 11.67 -0.49 22.46
CA THR A 112 10.51 -1.25 21.96
C THR A 112 9.23 -0.41 22.01
N ALA A 113 8.96 0.30 23.11
CA ALA A 113 7.79 1.17 23.22
C ALA A 113 7.81 2.30 22.17
N ASP A 114 8.96 2.96 21.98
CA ASP A 114 9.12 4.04 21.00
C ASP A 114 8.91 3.54 19.57
N ARG A 115 9.59 2.44 19.17
CA ARG A 115 9.41 1.80 17.86
C ARG A 115 7.97 1.38 17.63
N ALA A 116 7.35 0.70 18.61
CA ALA A 116 5.99 0.22 18.48
C ALA A 116 4.99 1.37 18.29
N SER A 117 5.17 2.47 19.02
CA SER A 117 4.35 3.67 18.84
C SER A 117 4.52 4.28 17.44
N THR A 118 5.75 4.37 16.95
CA THR A 118 6.08 4.91 15.61
C THR A 118 5.44 4.06 14.52
N TYR A 119 5.60 2.73 14.58
CA TYR A 119 5.00 1.81 13.62
C TYR A 119 3.47 1.86 13.66
N ALA A 120 2.86 1.93 14.84
CA ALA A 120 1.43 2.09 14.98
C ALA A 120 0.93 3.37 14.29
N THR A 121 1.60 4.51 14.52
CA THR A 121 1.25 5.79 13.87
C THR A 121 1.39 5.71 12.35
N VAL A 122 2.52 5.22 11.84
CA VAL A 122 2.74 5.09 10.38
C VAL A 122 1.67 4.21 9.74
N THR A 123 1.29 3.12 10.41
CA THR A 123 0.29 2.18 9.91
C THR A 123 -1.11 2.81 9.84
N VAL A 124 -1.50 3.59 10.86
CA VAL A 124 -2.76 4.35 10.86
C VAL A 124 -2.76 5.39 9.75
N VAL A 125 -1.68 6.17 9.60
CA VAL A 125 -1.54 7.16 8.53
C VAL A 125 -1.68 6.49 7.16
N ALA A 126 -1.02 5.35 6.96
CA ALA A 126 -1.09 4.63 5.69
C ALA A 126 -2.51 4.11 5.40
N ALA A 127 -3.24 3.61 6.41
CA ALA A 127 -4.64 3.21 6.26
C ALA A 127 -5.54 4.40 5.88
N VAL A 128 -5.35 5.57 6.52
CA VAL A 128 -6.07 6.80 6.17
C VAL A 128 -5.77 7.24 4.74
N VAL A 129 -4.52 7.14 4.29
CA VAL A 129 -4.13 7.44 2.91
C VAL A 129 -4.83 6.51 1.92
N VAL A 130 -4.89 5.20 2.18
CA VAL A 130 -5.62 4.25 1.32
C VAL A 130 -7.09 4.64 1.20
N LEU A 131 -7.77 4.84 2.33
CA LEU A 131 -9.18 5.22 2.36
C LEU A 131 -9.44 6.56 1.65
N GLY A 132 -8.64 7.57 1.97
CA GLY A 132 -8.77 8.90 1.38
C GLY A 132 -8.53 8.88 -0.13
N PHE A 133 -7.53 8.12 -0.58
CA PHE A 133 -7.24 7.98 -2.01
C PHE A 133 -8.33 7.20 -2.73
N ASP A 134 -8.86 6.13 -2.15
CA ASP A 134 -9.97 5.37 -2.73
C ASP A 134 -11.24 6.23 -2.88
N VAL A 135 -11.58 7.03 -1.85
CA VAL A 135 -12.69 8.00 -1.92
C VAL A 135 -12.42 9.02 -3.02
N PHE A 136 -11.21 9.59 -3.07
CA PHE A 136 -10.83 10.54 -4.12
C PHE A 136 -10.96 9.94 -5.52
N LEU A 137 -10.52 8.70 -5.71
CA LEU A 137 -10.63 7.98 -6.98
C LEU A 137 -12.07 7.66 -7.35
N LEU A 138 -12.86 7.20 -6.38
CA LEU A 138 -14.29 6.94 -6.56
C LEU A 138 -14.99 8.20 -7.09
N LEU A 139 -14.74 9.34 -6.45
CA LEU A 139 -15.32 10.62 -6.85
C LEU A 139 -14.82 11.07 -8.22
N THR A 140 -13.51 11.01 -8.48
CA THR A 140 -12.91 11.61 -9.68
C THR A 140 -12.97 10.74 -10.93
N ARG A 141 -12.88 9.42 -10.81
CA ARG A 141 -12.84 8.47 -11.93
C ARG A 141 -14.17 7.81 -12.22
N PHE A 142 -15.05 7.70 -11.23
CA PHE A 142 -16.32 7.02 -11.40
C PHE A 142 -17.49 8.00 -11.33
N VAL A 143 -17.65 8.76 -10.24
CA VAL A 143 -18.84 9.59 -10.04
C VAL A 143 -18.88 10.80 -10.97
N ARG A 144 -17.79 11.58 -11.04
CA ARG A 144 -17.76 12.81 -11.85
C ARG A 144 -17.98 12.56 -13.35
N PRO A 145 -17.28 11.61 -14.01
CA PRO A 145 -17.46 11.40 -15.44
C PRO A 145 -18.84 10.85 -15.80
N LEU A 146 -19.48 10.08 -14.92
CA LEU A 146 -20.85 9.58 -15.15
C LEU A 146 -21.91 10.69 -15.20
N ARG A 147 -21.62 11.87 -14.64
CA ARG A 147 -22.49 13.05 -14.68
C ARG A 147 -22.21 13.96 -15.88
N ALA A 148 -21.15 13.66 -16.64
CA ALA A 148 -20.75 14.47 -17.78
C ALA A 148 -21.68 14.21 -18.98
N LYS A 149 -21.77 15.20 -19.88
CA LYS A 149 -22.60 15.10 -21.08
C LYS A 149 -22.03 14.04 -22.03
N ALA A 150 -22.92 13.21 -22.56
CA ALA A 150 -22.60 12.23 -23.58
C ALA A 150 -22.27 12.85 -24.94
N ARG A 151 -21.28 12.29 -25.61
CA ARG A 151 -20.89 12.60 -26.99
C ARG A 151 -20.90 11.29 -27.81
N PRO A 152 -21.89 11.08 -28.68
CA PRO A 152 -22.00 9.85 -29.45
C PRO A 152 -21.04 9.83 -30.64
N GLY A 153 -20.73 8.63 -31.12
CA GLY A 153 -20.13 8.43 -32.44
C GLY A 153 -18.63 8.70 -32.53
N VAL A 154 -17.89 8.72 -31.41
CA VAL A 154 -16.44 8.90 -31.42
C VAL A 154 -15.79 7.62 -31.92
N PRO A 155 -15.04 7.64 -33.05
CA PRO A 155 -14.34 6.46 -33.52
C PRO A 155 -13.13 6.19 -32.62
N VAL A 156 -13.01 4.94 -32.17
CA VAL A 156 -11.95 4.52 -31.27
C VAL A 156 -11.43 3.13 -31.62
N ARG A 157 -10.21 2.86 -31.17
CA ARG A 157 -9.61 1.52 -31.14
C ARG A 157 -9.06 1.19 -29.76
N ARG A 158 -9.08 -0.09 -29.41
CA ARG A 158 -8.39 -0.59 -28.22
C ARG A 158 -6.92 -0.79 -28.53
N VAL A 159 -6.08 -0.32 -27.61
CA VAL A 159 -4.64 -0.54 -27.61
C VAL A 159 -4.22 -1.10 -26.26
N LYS A 160 -3.46 -2.19 -26.24
CA LYS A 160 -2.82 -2.70 -25.03
C LYS A 160 -1.36 -2.25 -25.02
N VAL A 161 -0.90 -1.72 -23.89
CA VAL A 161 0.46 -1.21 -23.75
C VAL A 161 1.12 -1.89 -22.56
N GLN A 162 2.25 -2.56 -22.82
CA GLN A 162 3.05 -3.25 -21.82
C GLN A 162 4.31 -2.45 -21.49
N ARG A 163 4.51 -2.15 -20.20
CA ARG A 163 5.73 -1.53 -19.68
C ARG A 163 6.32 -2.42 -18.59
N GLY A 164 7.37 -3.15 -18.94
CA GLY A 164 7.93 -4.19 -18.10
C GLY A 164 6.93 -5.34 -17.91
N VAL A 165 6.66 -5.67 -16.66
CA VAL A 165 5.74 -6.75 -16.26
C VAL A 165 4.27 -6.32 -16.20
N LEU A 166 3.98 -5.02 -16.28
CA LEU A 166 2.62 -4.49 -16.21
C LEU A 166 2.09 -4.17 -17.61
N ALA A 167 0.91 -4.69 -17.90
CA ALA A 167 0.13 -4.31 -19.07
C ALA A 167 -1.08 -3.46 -18.67
N ARG A 168 -1.47 -2.56 -19.56
CA ARG A 168 -2.62 -1.67 -19.36
C ARG A 168 -3.41 -1.50 -20.65
N SER A 169 -4.72 -1.48 -20.52
CA SER A 169 -5.64 -1.15 -21.61
C SER A 169 -5.77 0.36 -21.81
N TRP A 170 -5.72 0.76 -23.07
CA TRP A 170 -5.95 2.11 -23.54
C TRP A 170 -6.99 2.10 -24.64
N ILE A 171 -7.74 3.19 -24.74
CA ILE A 171 -8.56 3.51 -25.89
C ILE A 171 -7.92 4.70 -26.59
N GLU A 172 -7.66 4.54 -27.88
CA GLU A 172 -7.14 5.59 -28.74
C GLU A 172 -8.29 6.14 -29.59
N THR A 173 -8.46 7.46 -29.61
CA THR A 173 -9.44 8.11 -30.49
C THR A 173 -8.87 8.25 -31.90
N GLU A 174 -9.62 7.84 -32.91
CA GLU A 174 -9.24 7.96 -34.31
C GLU A 174 -9.63 9.34 -34.87
N THR A 175 -8.94 10.36 -34.39
CA THR A 175 -9.10 11.75 -34.83
C THR A 175 -7.77 12.31 -35.33
N ALA A 176 -7.80 13.46 -35.99
CA ALA A 176 -6.58 14.15 -36.43
C ALA A 176 -5.61 14.49 -35.27
N SER A 177 -6.09 14.49 -34.02
CA SER A 177 -5.29 14.67 -32.82
C SER A 177 -5.65 13.58 -31.80
N PRO A 178 -5.03 12.38 -31.92
CA PRO A 178 -5.42 11.21 -31.15
C PRO A 178 -5.27 11.46 -29.65
N ARG A 179 -6.26 10.99 -28.90
CA ARG A 179 -6.29 11.02 -27.44
C ARG A 179 -6.24 9.61 -26.91
N TRP A 180 -5.48 9.45 -25.84
CA TRP A 180 -5.19 8.17 -25.21
C TRP A 180 -5.89 8.13 -23.86
N ILE A 181 -6.90 7.29 -23.76
CA ILE A 181 -7.78 7.16 -22.59
C ILE A 181 -7.43 5.84 -21.91
N PRO A 182 -6.73 5.87 -20.76
CA PRO A 182 -6.45 4.64 -20.05
C PRO A 182 -7.72 4.15 -19.36
N VAL A 183 -8.09 2.89 -19.57
CA VAL A 183 -9.31 2.28 -19.00
C VAL A 183 -8.95 1.14 -18.06
N TYR A 184 -9.82 0.83 -17.11
CA TYR A 184 -9.72 -0.43 -16.39
C TYR A 184 -10.06 -1.58 -17.32
N PHE A 185 -9.46 -2.75 -17.08
CA PHE A 185 -9.80 -3.94 -17.83
C PHE A 185 -11.27 -4.33 -17.64
N SER A 186 -11.96 -4.54 -18.76
CA SER A 186 -13.21 -5.27 -18.85
C SER A 186 -13.10 -6.35 -19.93
N PRO A 187 -13.68 -7.56 -19.77
CA PRO A 187 -13.69 -8.58 -20.81
C PRO A 187 -14.22 -8.11 -22.17
N SER A 188 -15.17 -7.17 -22.20
CA SER A 188 -15.69 -6.58 -23.44
C SER A 188 -14.64 -5.85 -24.28
N LEU A 189 -13.54 -5.41 -23.68
CA LEU A 189 -12.40 -4.84 -24.40
C LEU A 189 -11.74 -5.86 -25.34
N ILE A 190 -11.80 -7.16 -25.01
CA ILE A 190 -11.17 -8.21 -25.84
C ILE A 190 -11.84 -8.27 -27.21
N GLY A 191 -13.18 -8.22 -27.24
CA GLY A 191 -13.99 -8.29 -28.45
C GLY A 191 -14.33 -6.92 -29.05
N LEU A 192 -13.78 -5.82 -28.53
CA LEU A 192 -14.07 -4.49 -29.09
C LEU A 192 -13.48 -4.40 -30.52
N PRO A 193 -14.32 -4.27 -31.56
CA PRO A 193 -13.85 -4.18 -32.95
C PRO A 193 -12.99 -2.93 -33.15
N SER A 194 -12.03 -2.98 -34.06
CA SER A 194 -11.19 -1.84 -34.41
C SER A 194 -11.33 -1.53 -35.90
N PRO A 195 -11.92 -0.39 -36.31
CA PRO A 195 -12.44 0.72 -35.49
C PRO A 195 -13.89 0.49 -34.99
N SER A 196 -14.25 1.13 -33.88
CA SER A 196 -15.61 1.13 -33.32
C SER A 196 -16.09 2.54 -32.98
N LYS A 197 -17.36 2.84 -33.24
CA LYS A 197 -17.99 4.08 -32.76
C LYS A 197 -18.52 3.87 -31.34
N VAL A 198 -18.03 4.67 -30.39
CA VAL A 198 -18.44 4.63 -28.99
C VAL A 198 -19.06 5.94 -28.55
N GLU A 199 -19.80 5.89 -27.45
CA GLU A 199 -20.29 7.09 -26.78
C GLU A 199 -19.32 7.44 -25.64
N VAL A 200 -18.89 8.69 -25.58
CA VAL A 200 -17.97 9.19 -24.55
C VAL A 200 -18.74 10.12 -23.61
N LEU A 201 -18.70 9.82 -22.32
CA LEU A 201 -19.24 10.69 -21.27
C LEU A 201 -18.13 11.67 -20.85
N GLY A 202 -18.28 12.92 -21.29
CA GLY A 202 -17.28 13.99 -21.14
C GLY A 202 -16.63 14.40 -22.46
N ASP A 203 -15.64 15.29 -22.35
CA ASP A 203 -14.87 15.85 -23.46
C ASP A 203 -13.41 15.36 -23.41
N VAL A 204 -12.99 14.51 -24.35
CA VAL A 204 -11.61 14.00 -24.43
C VAL A 204 -10.53 15.08 -24.57
N LEU A 205 -10.91 16.30 -24.97
CA LEU A 205 -9.99 17.42 -25.13
C LEU A 205 -9.85 18.28 -23.87
N ARG A 206 -10.86 18.26 -22.97
CA ARG A 206 -10.94 19.15 -21.80
C ARG A 206 -10.94 18.38 -20.47
N ASP A 207 -11.62 17.25 -20.44
CA ASP A 207 -11.83 16.48 -19.23
C ASP A 207 -10.66 15.56 -18.95
N ARG A 208 -10.20 15.59 -17.69
CA ARG A 208 -9.11 14.74 -17.23
C ARG A 208 -9.50 13.27 -17.23
N HIS A 209 -10.76 12.94 -16.95
CA HIS A 209 -11.27 11.58 -16.87
C HIS A 209 -12.59 11.51 -17.64
N VAL A 210 -12.70 10.53 -18.54
CA VAL A 210 -13.90 10.28 -19.34
C VAL A 210 -14.30 8.81 -19.22
N VAL A 211 -15.59 8.52 -19.26
CA VAL A 211 -16.10 7.15 -19.31
C VAL A 211 -16.49 6.84 -20.75
N ILE A 212 -16.20 5.63 -21.19
CA ILE A 212 -16.55 5.17 -22.54
C ILE A 212 -17.68 4.16 -22.41
N ARG A 213 -18.74 4.33 -23.19
CA ARG A 213 -19.81 3.34 -23.33
C ARG A 213 -19.63 2.61 -24.66
N ALA A 214 -19.26 1.34 -24.58
CA ALA A 214 -19.03 0.48 -25.74
C ALA A 214 -20.29 -0.33 -26.07
N GLY A 215 -20.79 -0.25 -27.31
CA GLY A 215 -22.01 -0.96 -27.75
C GLY A 215 -23.29 -0.11 -27.79
N GLY A 216 -23.19 1.21 -27.90
CA GLY A 216 -24.34 2.11 -27.98
C GLY A 216 -24.93 2.49 -26.61
N SER A 217 -26.19 2.92 -26.56
CA SER A 217 -26.86 3.46 -25.37
C SER A 217 -27.00 2.45 -24.21
N ASP A 218 -27.11 1.16 -24.52
CA ASP A 218 -27.18 0.06 -23.54
C ASP A 218 -25.84 -0.66 -23.36
N GLY A 219 -24.77 -0.09 -23.89
CA GLY A 219 -23.42 -0.64 -23.88
C GLY A 219 -22.75 -0.69 -22.51
N GLU A 220 -21.66 -1.46 -22.41
CA GLU A 220 -20.88 -1.54 -21.19
C GLU A 220 -20.07 -0.26 -20.93
N LEU A 221 -20.08 0.20 -19.68
CA LEU A 221 -19.29 1.33 -19.22
C LEU A 221 -17.86 0.91 -18.89
N LEU A 222 -16.91 1.47 -19.63
CA LEU A 222 -15.47 1.36 -19.44
C LEU A 222 -14.99 2.57 -18.64
N PHE A 223 -14.62 2.32 -17.38
CA PHE A 223 -14.17 3.37 -16.47
C PHE A 223 -12.71 3.73 -16.68
N PRO A 224 -12.34 5.02 -16.55
CA PRO A 224 -10.97 5.47 -16.72
C PRO A 224 -10.10 4.95 -15.56
N SER A 225 -8.96 4.34 -15.88
CA SER A 225 -7.94 3.99 -14.89
C SER A 225 -6.95 5.13 -14.64
N GLY A 226 -7.06 6.24 -15.36
CA GLY A 226 -6.15 7.39 -15.25
C GLY A 226 -6.56 8.55 -16.16
N ALA A 227 -5.69 9.57 -16.21
CA ALA A 227 -5.98 10.77 -16.97
C ALA A 227 -5.83 10.57 -18.49
N VAL A 228 -6.70 11.21 -19.27
CA VAL A 228 -6.60 11.30 -20.73
C VAL A 228 -5.27 11.97 -21.12
N ARG A 229 -4.60 11.44 -22.15
CA ARG A 229 -3.30 11.93 -22.64
C ARG A 229 -3.36 12.35 -24.11
N SER A 230 -2.58 13.36 -24.47
CA SER A 230 -2.30 13.77 -25.85
C SER A 230 -1.17 12.97 -26.51
N THR A 231 -0.34 12.30 -25.71
CA THR A 231 0.85 11.59 -26.17
C THR A 231 0.64 10.09 -26.04
N GLU A 232 1.19 9.34 -26.99
CA GLU A 232 1.19 7.88 -26.94
C GLU A 232 1.86 7.37 -25.64
N PRO A 233 1.23 6.42 -24.93
CA PRO A 233 1.81 5.82 -23.74
C PRO A 233 3.10 5.04 -24.08
N ARG A 234 4.12 5.24 -23.26
CA ARG A 234 5.40 4.51 -23.40
C ARG A 234 5.24 3.02 -23.09
N GLY A 235 5.69 2.16 -23.99
CA GLY A 235 5.75 0.72 -23.81
C GLY A 235 5.64 -0.05 -25.12
N ARG A 236 5.64 -1.38 -25.05
CA ARG A 236 5.34 -2.24 -26.19
C ARG A 236 3.83 -2.20 -26.46
N ARG A 237 3.46 -1.84 -27.67
CA ARG A 237 2.08 -1.74 -28.14
C ARG A 237 1.60 -3.07 -28.73
N THR A 238 0.37 -3.44 -28.40
CA THR A 238 -0.36 -4.57 -29.00
C THR A 238 -1.75 -4.08 -29.34
N ASP A 239 -2.08 -4.05 -30.63
CA ASP A 239 -3.39 -3.65 -31.13
C ASP A 239 -4.36 -4.84 -31.26
N ASN A 240 -5.65 -4.55 -31.23
CA ASN A 240 -6.67 -5.52 -31.64
C ASN A 240 -6.64 -5.71 -33.18
N PRO A 241 -6.99 -6.91 -33.68
CA PRO A 241 -7.07 -7.19 -35.10
C PRO A 241 -8.15 -6.32 -35.74
N ALA A 242 -7.92 -5.96 -37.01
CA ALA A 242 -8.84 -5.14 -37.79
C ALA A 242 -10.07 -5.92 -38.30
N ALA A 243 -10.04 -7.26 -38.25
CA ALA A 243 -11.13 -8.13 -38.65
C ALA A 243 -11.76 -8.82 -37.41
N PRO A 244 -13.08 -9.09 -37.43
CA PRO A 244 -13.73 -9.94 -36.43
C PRO A 244 -13.02 -11.29 -36.33
N ASP A 245 -12.69 -11.69 -35.12
CA ASP A 245 -11.92 -12.90 -34.81
C ASP A 245 -12.78 -13.76 -33.88
N ALA A 246 -13.33 -14.85 -34.42
CA ALA A 246 -14.28 -15.71 -33.70
C ALA A 246 -13.70 -16.28 -32.40
N ASP A 247 -12.38 -16.52 -32.35
CA ASP A 247 -11.69 -16.99 -31.14
C ASP A 247 -11.62 -15.90 -30.08
N ARG A 248 -11.51 -14.63 -30.48
CA ARG A 248 -11.55 -13.47 -29.56
C ARG A 248 -12.94 -13.12 -29.12
N ASP A 249 -13.94 -13.29 -29.98
CA ASP A 249 -15.34 -13.13 -29.59
C ASP A 249 -15.71 -14.20 -28.55
N ALA A 250 -15.26 -15.44 -28.76
CA ALA A 250 -15.37 -16.51 -27.77
C ALA A 250 -14.58 -16.20 -26.48
N ALA A 251 -13.39 -15.59 -26.58
CA ALA A 251 -12.60 -15.18 -25.42
C ALA A 251 -13.22 -14.00 -24.66
N ALA A 252 -13.86 -13.06 -25.35
CA ALA A 252 -14.58 -11.92 -24.78
C ALA A 252 -15.86 -12.36 -24.06
N ALA A 253 -16.54 -13.39 -24.60
CA ALA A 253 -17.70 -14.02 -23.97
C ALA A 253 -17.34 -14.81 -22.70
N ARG A 254 -16.07 -15.22 -22.55
CA ARG A 254 -15.61 -15.94 -21.35
C ARG A 254 -15.31 -14.97 -20.20
N PRO A 255 -15.86 -15.20 -19.00
CA PRO A 255 -15.52 -14.38 -17.86
C PRO A 255 -14.06 -14.58 -17.48
N VAL A 256 -13.24 -13.54 -17.57
CA VAL A 256 -11.86 -13.59 -17.08
C VAL A 256 -11.89 -13.65 -15.55
N PRO A 257 -11.36 -14.68 -14.88
CA PRO A 257 -11.44 -14.78 -13.42
C PRO A 257 -10.61 -13.69 -12.74
N MET A 258 -11.02 -13.27 -11.53
CA MET A 258 -10.24 -12.33 -10.71
C MET A 258 -8.86 -12.90 -10.34
N ALA A 259 -8.73 -14.22 -10.21
CA ALA A 259 -7.44 -14.86 -9.99
C ALA A 259 -6.41 -14.55 -11.11
N ARG A 260 -6.86 -14.41 -12.37
CA ARG A 260 -5.97 -14.02 -13.48
C ARG A 260 -5.53 -12.56 -13.35
N GLN A 261 -6.41 -11.69 -12.85
CA GLN A 261 -6.07 -10.30 -12.51
C GLN A 261 -4.96 -10.27 -11.46
N PHE A 262 -5.17 -10.98 -10.35
CA PHE A 262 -4.22 -11.02 -9.25
C PHE A 262 -2.85 -11.56 -9.67
N ARG A 263 -2.81 -12.60 -10.54
CA ARG A 263 -1.56 -13.10 -11.13
C ARG A 263 -0.82 -12.05 -11.96
N ALA A 264 -1.55 -11.20 -12.69
CA ALA A 264 -0.95 -10.11 -13.45
C ALA A 264 -0.35 -9.02 -12.53
N ASP A 265 -0.83 -8.91 -11.30
CA ASP A 265 -0.36 -7.93 -10.31
C ASP A 265 0.79 -8.44 -9.43
N LEU A 266 0.94 -9.77 -9.29
CA LEU A 266 1.99 -10.42 -8.49
C LEU A 266 3.41 -9.87 -8.73
N PRO A 267 3.85 -9.56 -9.97
CA PRO A 267 5.20 -9.05 -10.20
C PRO A 267 5.53 -7.76 -9.42
N VAL A 268 4.52 -6.96 -9.06
CA VAL A 268 4.73 -5.74 -8.26
C VAL A 268 5.19 -6.06 -6.84
N LEU A 269 4.88 -7.24 -6.32
CA LEU A 269 5.18 -7.65 -4.94
C LEU A 269 6.65 -8.06 -4.77
N ALA A 270 7.38 -8.33 -5.86
CA ALA A 270 8.77 -8.78 -5.81
C ALA A 270 9.71 -7.80 -5.10
N VAL A 271 9.38 -6.50 -5.08
CA VAL A 271 10.18 -5.47 -4.40
C VAL A 271 9.99 -5.46 -2.88
N ALA A 272 8.87 -6.02 -2.38
CA ALA A 272 8.50 -5.95 -0.98
C ALA A 272 9.53 -6.58 -0.02
N PRO A 273 10.03 -7.81 -0.23
CA PRO A 273 11.03 -8.39 0.67
C PRO A 273 12.35 -7.62 0.67
N VAL A 274 12.72 -6.99 -0.45
CA VAL A 274 13.94 -6.17 -0.55
C VAL A 274 13.81 -4.92 0.32
N VAL A 275 12.66 -4.23 0.24
CA VAL A 275 12.36 -3.07 1.09
C VAL A 275 12.28 -3.49 2.55
N GLY A 276 11.69 -4.65 2.85
CA GLY A 276 11.63 -5.21 4.20
C GLY A 276 13.01 -5.46 4.79
N VAL A 277 13.95 -6.04 4.00
CA VAL A 277 15.33 -6.30 4.48
C VAL A 277 16.04 -5.00 4.76
N PHE A 278 15.97 -4.06 3.82
CA PHE A 278 16.57 -2.74 4.01
C PHE A 278 16.07 -2.08 5.29
N TRP A 279 14.76 -2.10 5.53
CA TRP A 279 14.17 -1.49 6.71
C TRP A 279 14.58 -2.18 8.01
N ALA A 280 14.55 -3.51 8.04
CA ALA A 280 14.95 -4.29 9.20
C ALA A 280 16.43 -4.08 9.59
N LEU A 281 17.30 -3.86 8.60
CA LEU A 281 18.71 -3.54 8.83
C LEU A 281 18.91 -2.11 9.36
N VAL A 282 18.11 -1.15 8.87
CA VAL A 282 18.22 0.26 9.28
C VAL A 282 17.71 0.48 10.71
N ASP A 283 16.59 -0.15 11.09
CA ASP A 283 15.97 0.05 12.41
C ASP A 283 16.31 -1.03 13.44
N GLY A 284 17.08 -2.05 13.06
CA GLY A 284 17.47 -3.15 13.95
C GLY A 284 16.31 -4.05 14.39
N SER A 285 15.14 -3.94 13.76
CA SER A 285 13.90 -4.64 14.13
C SER A 285 13.89 -6.14 13.79
N GLY A 286 14.97 -6.64 13.19
CA GLY A 286 15.19 -8.06 12.93
C GLY A 286 14.12 -8.70 12.04
N PHE A 287 13.83 -9.97 12.29
CA PHE A 287 12.89 -10.75 11.46
C PHE A 287 11.45 -10.24 11.56
N GLY A 288 11.01 -9.79 12.74
CA GLY A 288 9.65 -9.27 12.95
C GLY A 288 9.40 -8.01 12.11
N GLY A 289 10.31 -7.04 12.18
CA GLY A 289 10.23 -5.83 11.37
C GLY A 289 10.34 -6.11 9.87
N TRP A 290 11.23 -7.01 9.47
CA TRP A 290 11.34 -7.47 8.07
C TRP A 290 10.00 -7.98 7.55
N LEU A 291 9.36 -8.88 8.29
CA LEU A 291 8.09 -9.49 7.89
C LEU A 291 6.97 -8.45 7.83
N ALA A 292 6.84 -7.60 8.85
CA ALA A 292 5.82 -6.57 8.92
C ALA A 292 5.91 -5.60 7.71
N VAL A 293 7.10 -5.09 7.43
CA VAL A 293 7.33 -4.18 6.30
C VAL A 293 7.11 -4.88 4.97
N THR A 294 7.58 -6.12 4.82
CA THR A 294 7.37 -6.91 3.60
C THR A 294 5.87 -7.09 3.31
N VAL A 295 5.07 -7.46 4.31
CA VAL A 295 3.62 -7.63 4.17
C VAL A 295 2.95 -6.31 3.78
N LEU A 296 3.30 -5.21 4.44
CA LEU A 296 2.75 -3.89 4.13
C LEU A 296 3.08 -3.47 2.69
N VAL A 297 4.35 -3.51 2.30
CA VAL A 297 4.80 -3.10 0.96
C VAL A 297 4.17 -3.98 -0.12
N ALA A 298 4.04 -5.29 0.13
CA ALA A 298 3.35 -6.19 -0.79
C ALA A 298 1.86 -5.82 -0.94
N ALA A 299 1.17 -5.56 0.18
CA ALA A 299 -0.23 -5.18 0.16
C ALA A 299 -0.46 -3.82 -0.54
N PHE A 300 0.40 -2.83 -0.29
CA PHE A 300 0.37 -1.55 -1.00
C PHE A 300 0.70 -1.69 -2.49
N GLY A 301 1.67 -2.55 -2.84
CA GLY A 301 1.99 -2.85 -4.24
C GLY A 301 0.80 -3.44 -4.99
N PHE A 302 0.07 -4.33 -4.34
CA PHE A 302 -1.14 -4.94 -4.89
C PHE A 302 -2.28 -3.93 -5.06
N TRP A 303 -2.54 -3.12 -4.03
CA TRP A 303 -3.47 -1.99 -4.11
C TRP A 303 -3.10 -1.03 -5.24
N TRP A 304 -1.83 -0.64 -5.33
CA TRP A 304 -1.33 0.24 -6.37
C TRP A 304 -1.51 -0.30 -7.79
N ALA A 305 -1.29 -1.60 -8.00
CA ALA A 305 -1.51 -2.27 -9.27
C ALA A 305 -2.99 -2.18 -9.68
N ALA A 306 -3.92 -2.42 -8.75
CA ALA A 306 -5.34 -2.26 -8.96
C ALA A 306 -5.72 -0.82 -9.32
N LEU A 307 -5.15 0.18 -8.63
CA LEU A 307 -5.39 1.60 -8.92
C LEU A 307 -4.91 2.03 -10.31
N ARG A 308 -3.86 1.40 -10.84
CA ARG A 308 -3.36 1.67 -12.19
C ARG A 308 -4.20 0.99 -13.28
N GLY A 309 -5.00 0.00 -12.92
CA GLY A 309 -5.86 -0.73 -13.83
C GLY A 309 -5.09 -1.67 -14.74
N SER A 310 -4.40 -2.65 -14.16
CA SER A 310 -3.73 -3.72 -14.89
C SER A 310 -4.66 -4.46 -15.85
N ASP A 311 -4.10 -4.93 -16.97
CA ASP A 311 -4.79 -5.73 -17.98
C ASP A 311 -4.29 -7.18 -17.94
N PRO A 312 -5.10 -8.17 -17.51
CA PRO A 312 -4.73 -9.57 -17.42
C PRO A 312 -4.90 -10.34 -18.73
N SER A 313 -5.43 -9.72 -19.80
CA SER A 313 -5.76 -10.40 -21.06
C SER A 313 -4.56 -10.90 -21.83
#